data_AF-A0A662TQM1-F1
#
_entry.id   AF-A0A662TQM1-F1
#
_cell.length_a   1.000
_cell.length_b   1.000
_cell.length_c   1.000
_cell.angle_alpha   90.00
_cell.angle_beta   90.00
_cell.angle_gamma   90.00
#
_symmetry.space_group_name_H-M   'P 1'
#
loop_
_entity.id
_entity.type
_entity.pdbx_description
1 polymer ?
#
loop_
_entity_poly.entity_id
_entity_poly.type
_entity_poly.pdbx_seq_one_letter_code
_entity_poly.pdbx_strand_id
1 'polypeptide(L)' 'MPRVLLVDCAGRPLGYRVATLDVIGFGTLLIAGVLKNRNIDVDLLVFEKYQKIAHTDPLDYAALLATGFTQDEPTLREA' A
#
# COMPACT_ATOMS: atom_id res chain seq x y z
N MET A 1 10.22 13.66 -12.49
CA MET A 1 9.95 12.22 -12.62
C MET A 1 8.66 11.94 -11.87
N PRO A 2 7.65 11.26 -12.44
CA PRO A 2 6.39 11.01 -11.74
C PRO A 2 6.65 10.14 -10.50
N ARG A 3 6.04 10.52 -9.38
CA ARG A 3 6.12 9.82 -8.10
C ARG A 3 4.80 9.11 -7.83
N VAL A 4 4.87 7.88 -7.38
CA VAL A 4 3.72 7.06 -7.04
C VAL A 4 3.83 6.62 -5.59
N LEU A 5 2.74 6.77 -4.85
CA LEU A 5 2.62 6.24 -3.50
C LEU A 5 2.00 4.84 -3.58
N LEU A 6 2.72 3.82 -3.15
CA LEU A 6 2.26 2.44 -3.07
C LEU A 6 2.02 2.08 -1.61
N VAL A 7 0.77 1.80 -1.25
CA VAL A 7 0.36 1.46 0.11
C VAL A 7 -0.03 -0.02 0.18
N ASP A 8 0.72 -0.78 0.96
CA ASP A 8 0.38 -2.17 1.29
C ASP A 8 -0.57 -2.20 2.49
N CYS A 9 -1.83 -2.55 2.23
CA CYS A 9 -2.88 -2.70 3.24
C CYS A 9 -2.87 -4.06 3.93
N ALA A 10 -2.11 -5.03 3.42
CA ALA A 10 -1.95 -6.33 4.05
C ALA A 10 -0.76 -6.36 5.03
N GLY A 11 0.25 -5.53 4.81
CA GLY A 11 1.40 -5.40 5.72
C GLY A 11 1.02 -4.65 6.99
N ARG A 12 1.26 -5.24 8.18
CA ARG A 12 1.06 -4.59 9.49
C ARG A 12 2.40 -4.32 10.19
N PRO A 13 2.66 -3.13 10.76
CA PRO A 13 3.76 -2.94 11.70
C PRO A 13 3.36 -3.51 13.06
N LEU A 14 4.10 -4.54 13.50
CA LEU A 14 4.26 -4.98 14.91
C LEU A 14 3.08 -4.63 15.83
N GLY A 15 2.11 -5.54 15.88
CA GLY A 15 0.92 -5.38 16.72
C GLY A 15 0.31 -6.73 17.05
N TYR A 16 -0.57 -7.26 16.20
CA TYR A 16 -1.27 -8.53 16.46
C TYR A 16 -1.84 -9.14 15.16
N ARG A 17 -1.25 -10.25 14.68
CA ARG A 17 -1.84 -11.62 14.62
C ARG A 17 -0.93 -12.56 13.82
N VAL A 18 -0.96 -13.82 14.27
CA VAL A 18 -0.15 -14.97 13.89
C VAL A 18 -0.49 -15.47 12.47
N ALA A 19 0.07 -14.83 11.44
CA ALA A 19 0.13 -15.40 10.09
C ALA A 19 1.32 -14.79 9.35
N THR A 20 2.50 -15.33 9.65
CA THR A 20 3.66 -15.45 8.76
C THR A 20 3.71 -14.51 7.56
N LEU A 21 4.04 -13.22 7.78
CA LEU A 21 4.75 -12.33 6.84
C LEU A 21 4.82 -10.93 7.48
N ASP A 22 5.84 -10.72 8.32
CA ASP A 22 6.23 -9.42 8.90
C ASP A 22 6.84 -8.46 7.85
N VAL A 23 6.37 -8.53 6.61
CA VAL A 23 6.99 -7.89 5.45
C VAL A 23 5.95 -7.43 4.45
N ILE A 24 6.28 -6.34 3.76
CA ILE A 24 5.59 -5.93 2.54
C ILE A 24 5.56 -7.13 1.57
N GLY A 25 4.40 -7.40 0.98
CA GLY A 25 4.21 -8.57 0.14
C GLY A 25 5.16 -8.59 -1.07
N PHE A 26 5.57 -9.79 -1.51
CA PHE A 26 6.38 -9.97 -2.73
C PHE A 26 5.72 -9.32 -3.96
N GLY A 27 4.39 -9.37 -4.06
CA GLY A 27 3.64 -8.70 -5.13
C GLY A 27 3.84 -7.18 -5.13
N THR A 28 3.79 -6.55 -3.96
CA THR A 28 4.00 -5.11 -3.79
C THR A 28 5.44 -4.71 -4.16
N LEU A 29 6.43 -5.52 -3.77
CA LEU A 29 7.84 -5.32 -4.15
C LEU A 29 8.07 -5.48 -5.66
N LEU A 30 7.42 -6.46 -6.29
CA LEU A 30 7.46 -6.67 -7.73
C LEU A 30 6.91 -5.44 -8.48
N ILE A 31 5.76 -4.92 -8.05
CA ILE A 31 5.16 -3.71 -8.64
C ILE A 31 6.12 -2.53 -8.51
N ALA A 32 6.67 -2.29 -7.32
CA ALA A 32 7.64 -1.22 -7.10
C ALA A 32 8.88 -1.37 -8.01
N GLY A 33 9.40 -2.58 -8.17
CA GLY A 33 10.53 -2.87 -9.05
C GLY A 33 10.24 -2.59 -10.53
N VAL A 34 9.07 -3.02 -11.02
CA VAL A 34 8.64 -2.77 -12.42
C VAL A 34 8.49 -1.26 -12.68
N LEU A 35 7.90 -0.52 -11.74
CA LEU A 35 7.71 0.93 -11.86
C LEU A 35 9.06 1.67 -11.84
N LYS A 36 9.97 1.30 -10.95
CA LYS A 36 11.33 1.88 -10.90
C LYS A 36 12.10 1.64 -12.20
N ASN A 37 12.00 0.45 -12.79
CA ASN A 37 12.60 0.13 -14.09
C ASN A 37 12.00 0.95 -15.26
N ARG A 38 10.87 1.63 -15.04
CA ARG A 38 10.22 2.52 -16.01
C ARG A 38 10.45 4.01 -15.68
N ASN A 39 11.43 4.34 -14.84
CA ASN A 39 11.70 5.70 -14.36
C ASN A 39 10.48 6.34 -13.66
N ILE A 40 9.74 5.54 -12.90
CA ILE A 40 8.69 6.02 -12.01
C ILE A 40 9.19 5.85 -10.58
N ASP A 41 9.21 6.93 -9.82
CA ASP A 41 9.63 6.86 -8.43
C ASP A 41 8.50 6.27 -7.59
N VAL A 42 8.85 5.38 -6.65
CA VAL A 42 7.86 4.67 -5.85
C VAL A 42 8.23 4.77 -4.39
N ASP A 43 7.39 5.48 -3.65
CA ASP A 43 7.38 5.45 -2.20
C ASP A 43 6.45 4.34 -1.73
N LEU A 44 6.99 3.43 -0.93
CA LEU A 44 6.31 2.23 -0.49
C LEU A 44 6.06 2.29 1.01
N LEU A 45 4.78 2.29 1.40
CA LEU A 45 4.34 2.36 2.79
C LEU A 45 3.46 1.17 3.15
N VAL A 46 3.49 0.76 4.42
CA VAL A 46 2.44 -0.08 5.00
C VAL A 46 1.30 0.82 5.48
N PHE A 47 0.07 0.32 5.46
CA PHE A 47 -1.13 1.12 5.71
C PHE A 47 -1.12 1.83 7.07
N GLU A 48 -0.64 1.21 8.14
CA GLU A 48 -0.58 1.85 9.45
C GLU A 48 0.47 2.96 9.52
N LYS A 49 1.54 2.89 8.71
CA LYS A 49 2.46 4.03 8.55
C LYS A 49 1.79 5.13 7.75
N TYR A 50 1.11 4.78 6.67
CA TYR A 50 0.33 5.73 5.87
C TYR A 50 -0.71 6.48 6.73
N GLN A 51 -1.46 5.79 7.59
CA GLN A 51 -2.43 6.40 8.51
C GLN A 51 -1.79 7.37 9.52
N LYS A 52 -0.55 7.12 9.93
CA LYS A 52 0.18 7.99 10.88
C LYS A 52 0.79 9.21 10.22
N ILE A 53 1.01 9.16 8.91
CA ILE A 53 1.51 10.31 8.16
C ILE A 53 0.29 11.14 7.75
N ALA A 54 -0.24 11.88 8.74
CA ALA A 54 -1.39 12.78 8.57
C ALA A 54 -1.10 13.99 7.65
N HIS A 55 0.11 14.12 7.10
CA HIS A 55 0.62 15.36 6.49
C HIS A 55 1.51 15.18 5.26
N THR A 56 1.63 13.99 4.65
CA THR A 56 2.19 13.94 3.29
C THR A 56 1.12 14.47 2.37
N ASP A 57 1.33 15.69 1.87
CA ASP A 57 0.44 16.34 0.93
C ASP A 57 0.23 15.40 -0.26
N PRO A 58 -0.99 14.84 -0.46
CA PRO A 58 -1.25 13.88 -1.53
C PRO A 58 -0.91 14.45 -2.93
N LEU A 59 -0.76 15.78 -3.01
CA LEU A 59 -0.43 16.55 -4.20
C LEU A 59 0.97 16.28 -4.76
N ASP A 60 1.90 15.74 -3.97
CA ASP A 60 3.26 15.40 -4.44
C ASP A 60 3.31 14.11 -5.28
N TYR A 61 2.26 13.30 -5.22
CA TYR A 61 2.16 12.03 -5.94
C TYR A 61 1.26 12.16 -7.16
N ALA A 62 1.74 11.65 -8.29
CA ALA A 62 0.95 11.55 -9.51
C ALA A 62 -0.13 10.46 -9.41
N ALA A 63 0.07 9.45 -8.56
CA ALA A 63 -0.89 8.39 -8.32
C ALA A 63 -0.72 7.76 -6.93
N LEU A 64 -1.81 7.25 -6.39
CA LEU A 64 -1.88 6.39 -5.21
C LEU A 64 -2.29 4.98 -5.65
N LEU A 65 -1.49 3.98 -5.30
CA LEU A 65 -1.76 2.56 -5.51
C LEU A 65 -1.96 1.90 -4.15
N ALA A 66 -3.09 1.23 -3.94
CA ALA A 66 -3.37 0.46 -2.73
C ALA A 66 -3.44 -1.04 -3.07
N THR A 67 -2.73 -1.87 -2.30
CA THR A 67 -2.70 -3.34 -2.51
C THR A 67 -3.18 -4.08 -1.27
N GLY A 68 -3.79 -5.24 -1.44
CA GLY A 68 -4.30 -6.03 -0.32
C GLY A 68 -5.45 -5.35 0.42
N PHE A 69 -6.14 -4.42 -0.24
CA PHE A 69 -7.30 -3.73 0.31
C PHE A 69 -8.54 -4.60 0.13
N THR A 70 -9.16 -4.98 1.25
CA THR A 70 -10.47 -5.62 1.25
C THR A 70 -11.44 -4.67 1.95
N GLN A 71 -12.52 -4.31 1.28
CA GLN A 71 -13.65 -3.65 1.90
C GLN A 71 -14.84 -4.61 1.81
N ASP A 72 -15.46 -4.90 2.96
CA ASP A 72 -16.77 -5.53 2.96
C ASP A 72 -17.73 -4.60 2.22
N GLU A 73 -18.22 -5.02 1.05
CA GLU A 73 -19.29 -4.29 0.39
C GLU A 73 -20.61 -4.59 1.13
N PRO A 74 -21.33 -3.58 1.68
CA PRO A 74 -22.53 -3.81 2.48
C PRO A 74 -23.64 -4.58 1.73
N THR A 75 -23.61 -4.55 0.40
CA THR A 75 -24.57 -5.15 -0.52
C THR A 75 -24.54 -6.67 -0.60
N LEU A 76 -23.56 -7.35 0.00
CA LEU A 76 -23.47 -8.82 0.03
C LEU A 76 -23.99 -9.45 1.34
N ARG A 77 -24.54 -8.66 2.28
CA ARG A 77 -25.07 -9.17 3.55
C ARG A 77 -26.57 -9.54 3.50
N GLU A 78 -27.24 -9.30 2.38
CA GLU A 78 -28.70 -9.54 2.21
C GLU A 78 -29.05 -10.47 1.03
N ALA A 79 -28.11 -11.30 0.55
CA ALA A 79 -28.36 -12.31 -0.49
C ALA A 79 -28.42 -13.73 0.08
#